data_AF-A0A162G8R5-F1
#
_entry.id   AF-A0A162G8R5-F1
#
_cell.length_a   1.000
_cell.length_b   1.000
_cell.length_c   1.000
_cell.angle_alpha   90.00
_cell.angle_beta   90.00
_cell.angle_gamma   90.00
#
_symmetry.space_group_name_H-M   'P 1'
#
loop_
_entity.id
_entity.type
_entity.pdbx_description
1 polymer ?
#
loop_
_entity_poly.entity_id
_entity_poly.type
_entity_poly.pdbx_seq_one_letter_code
_entity_poly.pdbx_strand_id
1 'polypeptide(L)'
;MSSFVKEFKKYQKQERLLTGALVLVSVLAPISFTLMLNQKIQWPLCSAVGFVLGVVALWLHALRSNISEKLVRKYEKLEVGDVLCRKVTPTNPGRFVVTNRAYNHLFLKCMYTGETVQVSKDRVREDFDIAN
;
A
#
# COMPACT_ATOMS: atom_id res chain seq x y z
N MET A 1 -17.12 -14.56 -4.29
CA MET A 1 -16.17 -13.48 -3.93
C MET A 1 -16.33 -13.18 -2.45
N SER A 2 -15.41 -13.68 -1.62
CA SER A 2 -15.50 -13.56 -0.16
C SER A 2 -15.48 -12.09 0.28
N SER A 3 -16.17 -11.78 1.39
CA SER A 3 -16.16 -10.44 2.02
C SER A 3 -14.71 -9.93 2.24
N PHE A 4 -13.79 -10.86 2.51
CA PHE A 4 -12.39 -10.62 2.77
C PHE A 4 -11.63 -9.95 1.59
N VAL A 5 -11.80 -10.45 0.36
CA VAL A 5 -11.09 -9.90 -0.82
C VAL A 5 -11.59 -8.50 -1.18
N LYS A 6 -12.90 -8.27 -1.04
CA LYS A 6 -13.48 -6.95 -1.26
C LYS A 6 -12.92 -5.93 -0.26
N GLU A 7 -12.80 -6.33 1.00
CA GLU A 7 -12.23 -5.48 2.04
C GLU A 7 -10.72 -5.21 1.83
N PHE A 8 -9.96 -6.24 1.44
CA PHE A 8 -8.54 -6.11 1.10
C PHE A 8 -8.32 -5.11 -0.06
N LYS A 9 -9.05 -5.28 -1.17
CA LYS A 9 -8.98 -4.36 -2.32
C LYS A 9 -9.40 -2.94 -1.96
N LYS A 10 -10.37 -2.78 -1.04
CA LYS A 10 -10.78 -1.47 -0.52
C LYS A 10 -9.61 -0.78 0.20
N TYR A 11 -8.95 -1.46 1.14
CA TYR A 11 -7.80 -0.88 1.85
C TYR A 11 -6.61 -0.62 0.92
N GLN A 12 -6.34 -1.52 -0.04
CA GLN A 12 -5.29 -1.31 -1.03
C GLN A 12 -5.54 -0.06 -1.90
N LYS A 13 -6.79 0.15 -2.34
CA LYS A 13 -7.17 1.36 -3.08
C LYS A 13 -7.02 2.61 -2.21
N GLN A 14 -7.41 2.55 -0.94
CA GLN A 14 -7.24 3.65 0.00
C GLN A 14 -5.76 3.99 0.25
N GLU A 15 -4.89 3.00 0.41
CA GLU A 15 -3.44 3.21 0.58
C GLU A 15 -2.83 3.89 -0.65
N ARG A 16 -3.21 3.47 -1.87
CA ARG A 16 -2.78 4.10 -3.13
C ARG A 16 -3.26 5.55 -3.25
N LEU A 17 -4.52 5.82 -2.90
CA LEU A 17 -5.08 7.17 -2.91
C LEU A 17 -4.36 8.08 -1.92
N LEU A 18 -4.10 7.61 -0.69
CA LEU A 18 -3.36 8.37 0.32
C LEU A 18 -1.91 8.62 -0.09
N THR A 19 -1.28 7.65 -0.74
CA THR A 19 0.07 7.82 -1.29
C THR A 19 0.08 8.89 -2.39
N GLY A 20 -0.91 8.86 -3.30
CA GLY A 20 -1.09 9.90 -4.30
C GLY A 20 -1.33 11.29 -3.69
N ALA A 21 -2.16 11.36 -2.66
CA ALA A 21 -2.42 12.61 -1.93
C ALA A 21 -1.15 13.17 -1.26
N LEU A 22 -0.33 12.33 -0.63
CA LEU A 22 0.97 12.74 -0.07
C LEU A 22 1.91 13.29 -1.15
N VAL A 23 1.99 12.62 -2.30
CA VAL A 23 2.81 13.11 -3.43
C VAL A 23 2.28 14.44 -3.94
N LEU A 24 0.96 14.61 -4.08
CA LEU A 24 0.36 15.88 -4.47
C LEU A 24 0.70 17.00 -3.49
N VAL A 25 0.59 16.76 -2.18
CA VAL A 25 0.99 17.74 -1.16
C VAL A 25 2.48 18.11 -1.29
N SER A 26 3.35 17.12 -1.55
CA SER A 26 4.78 17.37 -1.71
C SER A 26 5.13 18.21 -2.94
N VAL A 27 4.31 18.16 -4.00
CA VAL A 27 4.47 18.98 -5.22
C VAL A 27 3.80 20.34 -5.08
N LEU A 28 2.63 20.40 -4.45
CA LEU A 28 1.89 21.64 -4.24
C LEU A 28 2.57 22.58 -3.24
N ALA A 29 3.27 22.03 -2.24
CA ALA A 29 4.01 22.82 -1.27
C ALA A 29 5.07 23.75 -1.92
N PRO A 30 6.05 23.27 -2.70
CA PRO A 30 7.01 24.16 -3.34
C PRO A 30 6.36 25.12 -4.36
N ILE A 31 5.31 24.69 -5.07
CA ILE A 31 4.56 25.56 -5.99
C ILE A 31 3.90 26.72 -5.24
N SER A 32 3.23 26.44 -4.12
CA SER A 32 2.57 27.46 -3.31
C SER A 32 3.60 28.44 -2.75
N PHE A 33 4.72 27.97 -2.20
CA PHE A 33 5.79 28.84 -1.74
C PHE A 33 6.38 29.71 -2.86
N THR A 34 6.57 29.16 -4.06
CA THR A 34 7.06 29.91 -5.23
C THR A 34 6.08 31.02 -5.62
N LEU A 35 4.77 30.74 -5.63
CA LEU A 35 3.75 31.75 -5.90
C LEU A 35 3.71 32.84 -4.83
N MET A 36 3.79 32.48 -3.55
CA MET A 36 3.80 33.44 -2.44
C MET A 36 5.04 34.36 -2.49
N LEU A 37 6.20 33.83 -2.87
CA LEU A 37 7.42 34.61 -3.10
C LEU A 37 7.25 35.59 -4.26
N ASN A 38 6.70 35.15 -5.40
CA ASN A 38 6.45 36.01 -6.56
C ASN A 38 5.48 37.15 -6.24
N GLN A 39 4.50 36.91 -5.37
CA GLN A 39 3.53 37.93 -4.93
C GLN A 39 4.03 38.80 -3.77
N LYS A 40 5.27 38.62 -3.31
CA LYS A 40 5.88 39.37 -2.18
C LYS A 40 5.01 39.30 -0.91
N ILE A 41 4.40 38.15 -0.65
CA ILE A 41 3.59 37.93 0.55
C ILE A 41 4.50 38.01 1.80
N GLN A 42 3.95 38.55 2.89
CA GLN A 42 4.68 38.70 4.14
C GLN A 42 5.08 37.34 4.73
N TRP A 43 6.30 37.27 5.28
CA TRP A 43 6.88 36.08 5.91
C TRP A 43 5.96 35.34 6.90
N PRO A 44 5.21 36.00 7.80
CA PRO A 44 4.33 35.31 8.73
C PRO A 44 3.25 34.49 8.04
N LEU A 45 2.72 34.99 6.91
CA LEU A 45 1.71 34.28 6.14
C LEU A 45 2.30 33.02 5.47
N CYS A 46 3.51 33.13 4.92
CA CYS A 46 4.24 32.01 4.34
C CYS A 46 4.53 30.92 5.38
N SER A 47 4.93 31.30 6.60
CA SER A 47 5.15 30.37 7.71
C SER A 47 3.86 29.67 8.14
N ALA A 48 2.74 30.40 8.20
CA ALA A 48 1.43 29.81 8.53
C ALA A 48 1.01 28.77 7.47
N VAL A 49 1.18 29.07 6.18
CA VAL A 49 0.89 28.12 5.09
C VAL A 49 1.80 26.89 5.16
N GLY A 50 3.10 27.09 5.40
CA GLY A 50 4.04 25.99 5.60
C GLY A 50 3.66 25.06 6.75
N PHE A 51 3.26 25.65 7.88
CA PHE A 51 2.81 24.90 9.05
C PHE A 51 1.56 24.06 8.73
N VAL A 52 0.56 24.66 8.06
CA VAL A 52 -0.66 23.95 7.66
C VAL A 52 -0.35 22.78 6.73
N LEU A 53 0.51 22.98 5.71
CA LEU A 53 0.93 21.91 4.79
C LEU A 53 1.68 20.80 5.53
N GLY A 54 2.53 21.14 6.49
CA GLY A 54 3.23 20.17 7.34
C GLY A 54 2.26 19.33 8.18
N VAL A 55 1.29 19.97 8.85
CA VAL A 55 0.27 19.27 9.63
C VAL A 55 -0.57 18.34 8.76
N VAL A 56 -0.98 18.80 7.57
CA VAL A 56 -1.73 17.98 6.61
C VAL A 56 -0.92 16.76 6.16
N ALA A 57 0.38 16.94 5.87
CA ALA A 57 1.26 15.84 5.48
C ALA A 57 1.41 14.80 6.60
N LEU A 58 1.61 15.24 7.85
CA LEU A 58 1.68 14.36 9.02
C LEU A 58 0.38 13.58 9.22
N TRP A 59 -0.76 14.25 9.09
CA TRP A 59 -2.07 13.63 9.22
C TRP A 59 -2.33 12.57 8.14
N LEU A 60 -2.03 12.89 6.87
CA LEU A 60 -2.11 11.93 5.76
C LEU A 60 -1.18 10.73 5.96
N HIS A 61 0.02 10.97 6.48
CA HIS A 61 0.97 9.91 6.80
C HIS A 61 0.45 8.98 7.90
N ALA A 62 -0.11 9.54 8.98
CA ALA A 62 -0.72 8.76 10.06
C ALA A 62 -1.89 7.91 9.56
N LEU A 63 -2.78 8.47 8.74
CA LEU A 63 -3.87 7.72 8.11
C LEU A 63 -3.37 6.57 7.23
N ARG A 64 -2.34 6.83 6.42
CA ARG A 64 -1.71 5.81 5.57
C ARG A 64 -1.11 4.69 6.42
N SER A 65 -0.42 5.03 7.50
CA SER A 65 0.17 4.04 8.43
C SER A 65 -0.89 3.13 9.02
N ASN A 66 -2.02 3.69 9.51
CA ASN A 66 -3.13 2.92 10.04
C ASN A 66 -3.76 1.96 9.01
N ILE A 67 -3.87 2.36 7.74
CA ILE A 67 -4.40 1.50 6.68
C ILE A 67 -3.39 0.42 6.28
N SER A 68 -2.10 0.76 6.23
CA SER A 68 -1.01 -0.18 5.99
C SER A 68 -0.98 -1.27 7.07
N GLU A 69 -1.15 -0.91 8.34
CA GLU A 69 -1.23 -1.87 9.44
C GLU A 69 -2.45 -2.80 9.30
N LYS A 70 -3.62 -2.26 8.92
CA LYS A 70 -4.82 -3.08 8.64
C LYS A 70 -4.58 -4.07 7.50
N LEU A 71 -3.84 -3.68 6.46
CA LEU A 71 -3.45 -4.58 5.36
C LEU A 71 -2.50 -5.67 5.84
N VAL A 72 -1.49 -5.33 6.65
CA VAL A 72 -0.54 -6.31 7.23
C VAL A 72 -1.28 -7.38 8.03
N ARG A 73 -2.19 -6.97 8.91
CA ARG A 73 -3.02 -7.91 9.70
C ARG A 73 -3.87 -8.84 8.83
N LYS A 74 -4.19 -8.47 7.59
CA LYS A 74 -4.90 -9.34 6.64
C LYS A 74 -3.96 -10.37 6.01
N TYR A 75 -2.73 -9.99 5.68
CA TYR A 75 -1.70 -10.93 5.21
C TYR A 75 -1.28 -11.94 6.29
N GLU A 76 -1.22 -11.53 7.55
CA GLU A 76 -0.91 -12.44 8.67
C GLU A 76 -1.97 -13.54 8.86
N LYS A 77 -3.22 -13.24 8.49
CA LYS A 77 -4.38 -14.15 8.57
C LYS A 77 -4.51 -15.08 7.36
N LEU A 78 -3.53 -15.13 6.46
CA LEU A 78 -3.53 -16.08 5.36
C LEU A 78 -3.50 -17.52 5.90
N GLU A 79 -4.44 -18.33 5.43
CA GLU A 79 -4.61 -19.74 5.78
C GLU A 79 -4.21 -20.66 4.62
N VAL A 80 -4.01 -21.94 4.92
CA VAL A 80 -3.77 -22.96 3.89
C VAL A 80 -5.00 -23.06 3.00
N GLY A 81 -4.81 -22.98 1.68
CA GLY A 81 -5.90 -22.93 0.70
C GLY A 81 -6.19 -21.54 0.13
N ASP A 82 -5.67 -20.46 0.74
CA ASP A 82 -5.85 -19.12 0.18
C ASP A 82 -5.14 -18.95 -1.16
N VAL A 83 -5.81 -18.27 -2.10
CA VAL A 83 -5.28 -17.98 -3.43
C VAL A 83 -4.69 -16.58 -3.48
N LEU A 84 -3.43 -16.51 -3.88
CA LEU A 84 -2.65 -15.31 -4.11
C LEU A 84 -2.38 -15.13 -5.60
N CYS A 85 -2.19 -13.89 -6.04
CA CYS A 85 -1.84 -13.52 -7.40
C CYS A 85 -0.56 -12.70 -7.37
N ARG A 86 0.42 -13.05 -8.21
CA ARG A 86 1.67 -12.28 -8.27
C ARG A 86 1.43 -10.91 -8.93
N LYS A 87 1.95 -9.84 -8.32
CA LYS A 87 1.77 -8.44 -8.77
C LYS A 87 2.52 -8.11 -10.06
N VAL A 88 3.69 -8.71 -10.24
CA VAL A 88 4.60 -8.45 -11.36
C VAL A 88 4.69 -9.72 -12.21
N THR A 89 3.69 -9.96 -13.05
CA THR A 89 3.79 -11.02 -14.06
C THR A 89 3.34 -10.46 -15.42
N PRO A 90 4.19 -10.47 -16.46
CA PRO A 90 3.97 -9.71 -17.68
C PRO A 90 2.94 -10.31 -18.67
N THR A 91 2.51 -11.56 -18.49
CA THR A 91 1.67 -12.23 -19.52
C THR A 91 0.52 -13.07 -18.99
N ASN A 92 0.53 -13.52 -17.73
CA ASN A 92 -0.63 -14.11 -17.06
C ASN A 92 -0.46 -13.97 -15.54
N PRO A 93 -1.51 -13.58 -14.78
CA PRO A 93 -1.45 -13.60 -13.33
C PRO A 93 -1.33 -15.05 -12.86
N GLY A 94 -0.11 -15.50 -12.56
CA GLY A 94 0.12 -16.79 -11.92
C GLY A 94 -0.65 -16.80 -10.60
N ARG A 95 -1.63 -17.70 -10.48
CA ARG A 95 -2.35 -17.95 -9.23
C ARG A 95 -1.54 -18.93 -8.41
N PHE A 96 -1.34 -18.59 -7.15
CA PHE A 96 -0.59 -19.37 -6.19
C PHE A 96 -1.50 -19.75 -5.03
N VAL A 97 -1.47 -21.00 -4.60
CA VAL A 97 -2.21 -21.45 -3.41
C VAL A 97 -1.24 -21.60 -2.26
N VAL A 98 -1.63 -21.13 -1.08
CA VAL A 98 -0.88 -21.44 0.15
C VAL A 98 -1.05 -22.93 0.46
N THR A 99 0.02 -23.71 0.37
CA THR A 99 -0.01 -25.15 0.65
C THR A 99 0.46 -25.49 2.06
N ASN A 100 1.34 -24.68 2.64
CA ASN A 100 1.84 -24.88 3.99
C ASN A 100 2.26 -23.53 4.61
N ARG A 101 2.14 -23.42 5.94
CA ARG A 101 2.48 -22.24 6.73
C ARG A 101 3.56 -22.59 7.75
N ALA A 102 4.72 -21.97 7.62
CA ALA A 102 5.75 -21.96 8.65
C ALA A 102 5.68 -20.66 9.48
N TYR A 103 6.50 -20.57 10.52
CA TYR A 103 6.52 -19.43 11.44
C TYR A 103 6.75 -18.10 10.70
N ASN A 104 7.77 -18.03 9.82
CA ASN A 104 8.10 -16.81 9.03
C ASN A 104 7.92 -16.95 7.52
N HIS A 105 7.57 -18.14 7.03
CA HIS A 105 7.48 -18.42 5.60
C HIS A 105 6.13 -19.01 5.22
N LEU A 106 5.69 -18.71 3.99
CA LEU A 106 4.58 -19.36 3.32
C LEU A 106 5.12 -20.19 2.17
N PHE A 107 4.63 -21.42 2.05
CA PHE A 107 4.87 -22.26 0.89
C PHE A 107 3.71 -22.07 -0.05
N LEU A 108 4.01 -21.59 -1.25
CA LEU A 108 3.07 -21.26 -2.30
C LEU A 108 3.24 -22.28 -3.43
N LYS A 109 2.14 -22.81 -3.96
CA LYS A 109 2.16 -23.66 -5.15
C LYS A 109 1.49 -22.94 -6.31
N CYS A 110 2.19 -22.79 -7.42
CA CYS A 110 1.61 -22.26 -8.65
C CYS A 110 0.53 -23.21 -9.16
N MET A 111 -0.67 -22.71 -9.43
CA MET A 111 -1.77 -23.52 -9.97
C MET A 111 -1.50 -23.97 -11.41
N TYR A 112 -0.72 -23.20 -12.18
CA TYR A 112 -0.48 -23.47 -13.60
C TYR A 112 0.72 -24.39 -13.84
N THR A 113 1.85 -24.14 -13.17
CA THR A 113 3.10 -24.89 -13.36
C THR A 113 3.28 -26.00 -12.32
N GLY A 114 2.54 -25.97 -11.21
CA GLY A 114 2.72 -26.88 -10.09
C GLY A 114 3.98 -26.61 -9.26
N GLU A 115 4.79 -25.61 -9.65
CA GLU A 115 6.01 -25.22 -8.95
C GLU A 115 5.71 -24.75 -7.54
N THR A 116 6.61 -25.09 -6.61
CA THR A 116 6.52 -24.65 -5.22
C THR A 116 7.54 -23.55 -4.97
N VAL A 117 7.08 -22.46 -4.35
CA VAL A 117 7.88 -21.29 -4.04
C VAL A 117 7.75 -21.01 -2.56
N GLN A 118 8.87 -20.85 -1.88
CA GLN A 118 8.90 -20.39 -0.50
C GLN A 118 9.07 -18.88 -0.48
N VAL A 119 8.18 -18.17 0.22
CA VAL A 119 8.24 -16.71 0.34
C VAL A 119 8.15 -16.35 1.83
N SER A 120 8.93 -15.36 2.27
CA SER A 120 8.77 -14.83 3.63
C SER A 120 7.44 -14.10 3.76
N LYS A 121 6.82 -14.16 4.94
CA LYS A 121 5.56 -13.44 5.21
C LYS A 121 5.68 -11.94 4.91
N ASP A 122 6.85 -11.36 5.15
CA ASP A 122 7.14 -9.94 4.86
C ASP A 122 7.11 -9.63 3.36
N ARG A 123 7.73 -10.50 2.53
CA ARG A 123 7.75 -10.32 1.06
C ARG A 123 6.44 -10.69 0.38
N VAL A 124 5.58 -11.48 1.00
CA VAL A 124 4.28 -11.84 0.43
C VAL A 124 3.46 -10.58 0.12
N ARG A 125 3.56 -9.54 0.96
CA ARG A 125 2.92 -8.25 0.70
C ARG A 125 3.49 -7.57 -0.54
N GLU A 126 4.79 -7.63 -0.78
CA GLU A 126 5.46 -6.93 -1.87
C GLU A 126 5.16 -7.60 -3.21
N ASP A 127 5.21 -8.93 -3.23
CA ASP A 127 5.19 -9.72 -4.46
C ASP A 127 3.79 -10.20 -4.86
N PHE A 128 2.85 -10.29 -3.89
CA PHE A 128 1.53 -10.92 -4.12
C PHE A 128 0.34 -10.06 -3.64
N ASP A 129 -0.73 -10.12 -4.40
CA ASP A 129 -2.07 -9.63 -4.06
C ASP A 129 -2.98 -10.81 -3.66
N ILE A 130 -3.88 -10.59 -2.70
CA ILE A 130 -4.85 -11.61 -2.29
C ILE A 130 -5.95 -11.72 -3.35
N ALA A 131 -6.15 -12.92 -3.90
CA ALA A 131 -6.98 -13.15 -5.08
C ALA A 131 -8.23 -14.02 -4.85
N ASN A 132 -8.37 -14.65 -3.67
CA ASN A 132 -9.43 -15.59 -3.25
C ASN A 132 -10.74 -15.55 -4.06
#